data_AF-A0AAD5YST9-F1
#
_entry.id   AF-A0AAD5YST9-F1
#
_cell.length_a   1.000
_cell.length_b   1.000
_cell.length_c   1.000
_cell.angle_alpha   90.00
_cell.angle_beta   90.00
_cell.angle_gamma   90.00
#
_symmetry.space_group_name_H-M   'P 1'
#
loop_
_entity.id
_entity.type
_entity.pdbx_description
1 polymer ?
#
loop_
_entity_poly.entity_id
_entity_poly.type
_entity_poly.pdbx_seq_one_letter_code
_entity_poly.pdbx_strand_id
1 'polypeptide(L)'
;MDTLDISKLNVSLESHLVEKLKPLSDLLPPALAEELKPYVPDATKDVIPYSTLLAISQWSRTTEGKKKLSKRTPLDSSDYMMVSLLAGTTTSPERNYGSYVPPPEPEELAARQKRERQEITAILNGLLSIFGVGFATWWAGDKLHWKNHWRVLLALASALIVAVAESGLFIIWRSRQSSSGTRIKSRSKAPGARHKKDDNDGNEVGDSKIDSIVHSSEQMKSPTSNLRQRRL
;
A
#
# COMPACT_ATOMS: atom_id res chain seq x y z
N MET A 1 18.01 -8.27 -6.45
CA MET A 1 17.30 -8.78 -7.64
C MET A 1 17.28 -10.28 -7.49
N ASP A 2 16.13 -10.84 -7.14
CA ASP A 2 16.02 -12.26 -6.93
C ASP A 2 15.98 -12.91 -8.31
N THR A 3 17.01 -13.71 -8.63
CA THR A 3 16.99 -14.56 -9.81
C THR A 3 15.87 -15.57 -9.60
N LEU A 4 14.76 -15.40 -10.32
CA LEU A 4 13.66 -16.35 -10.29
C LEU A 4 14.22 -17.72 -10.69
N ASP A 5 14.24 -18.67 -9.75
CA ASP A 5 14.67 -20.04 -10.01
C ASP A 5 13.71 -20.68 -11.01
N ILE A 6 14.05 -20.59 -12.31
CA ILE A 6 13.24 -21.11 -13.42
C ILE A 6 12.95 -22.62 -13.23
N SER A 7 13.87 -23.34 -12.60
CA SER A 7 13.77 -24.76 -12.21
C SER A 7 12.67 -25.06 -11.18
N LYS A 8 12.15 -24.04 -10.48
CA LYS A 8 11.05 -24.16 -9.50
C LYS A 8 9.73 -23.55 -10.00
N LEU A 9 9.70 -23.09 -11.26
CA LEU A 9 8.50 -22.47 -11.82
C LEU A 9 7.49 -23.54 -12.23
N ASN A 10 6.41 -23.64 -11.46
CA ASN A 10 5.24 -24.44 -11.79
C ASN A 10 4.32 -23.70 -12.77
N VAL A 11 3.91 -24.37 -13.84
CA VAL A 11 3.10 -23.82 -14.93
C VAL A 11 1.92 -24.73 -15.22
N SER A 12 0.77 -24.14 -15.57
CA SER A 12 -0.42 -24.94 -15.84
C SER A 12 -0.33 -25.72 -17.16
N LEU A 13 -0.73 -27.00 -17.12
CA LEU A 13 -0.67 -27.91 -18.26
C LEU A 13 -2.05 -28.02 -18.93
N GLU A 14 -2.22 -27.27 -20.01
CA GLU A 14 -3.46 -27.27 -20.81
C GLU A 14 -3.74 -28.63 -21.46
N SER A 15 -5.02 -29.01 -21.57
CA SER A 15 -5.45 -30.33 -22.10
C SER A 15 -4.90 -30.66 -23.49
N HIS A 16 -4.87 -29.69 -24.40
CA HIS A 16 -4.32 -29.84 -25.74
C HIS A 16 -2.81 -30.13 -25.76
N LEU A 17 -2.06 -29.69 -24.74
CA LEU A 17 -0.65 -30.05 -24.58
C LEU A 17 -0.48 -31.47 -24.06
N VAL A 18 -1.37 -31.96 -23.18
CA VAL A 18 -1.38 -33.35 -22.73
C VAL A 18 -1.55 -34.29 -23.92
N GLU A 19 -2.51 -34.01 -24.81
CA GLU A 19 -2.73 -34.79 -26.03
C GLU A 19 -1.49 -34.84 -26.95
N LYS A 20 -0.81 -33.70 -27.12
CA LYS A 20 0.42 -33.60 -27.94
C LYS A 20 1.64 -34.27 -27.28
N LEU A 21 1.73 -34.26 -25.95
CA LEU A 21 2.83 -34.87 -25.19
C LEU A 21 2.67 -36.39 -25.01
N LYS A 22 1.43 -36.91 -25.03
CA LYS A 22 1.14 -38.34 -24.91
C LYS A 22 1.91 -39.25 -25.89
N PRO A 23 2.01 -38.99 -27.21
CA PRO A 23 2.82 -39.82 -28.12
C PRO A 23 4.34 -39.62 -27.99
N LEU A 24 4.78 -38.63 -27.21
CA LEU A 24 6.18 -38.25 -27.05
C LEU A 24 6.91 -39.06 -25.96
N SER A 25 6.18 -39.64 -25.00
CA SER A 25 6.72 -40.44 -23.89
C SER A 25 7.66 -41.56 -24.34
N ASP A 26 7.35 -42.21 -25.46
CA ASP A 26 8.11 -43.36 -25.98
C ASP A 26 9.40 -42.96 -26.72
N LEU A 27 9.52 -41.69 -27.11
CA LEU A 27 10.58 -41.18 -27.99
C LEU A 27 11.68 -40.44 -27.24
N LEU A 28 11.33 -39.85 -26.09
CA LEU A 28 12.20 -39.07 -25.23
C LEU A 28 13.40 -39.88 -24.70
N PRO A 29 14.51 -39.21 -24.32
CA PRO A 29 15.54 -39.81 -23.49
C PRO A 29 14.93 -40.35 -22.18
N PRO A 30 15.44 -41.46 -21.62
CA PRO A 30 14.81 -42.15 -20.48
C PRO A 30 14.61 -41.24 -19.25
N ALA A 31 15.57 -40.35 -18.95
CA ALA A 31 15.45 -39.38 -17.87
C ALA A 31 14.26 -38.42 -18.05
N LEU A 32 14.08 -37.83 -19.24
CA LEU A 32 12.96 -36.93 -19.52
C LEU A 32 11.62 -37.68 -19.61
N ALA A 33 11.64 -38.94 -20.07
CA ALA A 33 10.45 -39.78 -20.04
C ALA A 33 10.02 -40.10 -18.60
N GLU A 34 10.95 -40.29 -17.67
CA GLU A 34 10.65 -40.50 -16.25
C GLU A 34 10.12 -39.25 -15.55
N GLU A 35 10.65 -38.07 -15.84
CA GLU A 35 10.07 -36.80 -15.36
C GLU A 35 8.67 -36.54 -15.91
N LEU A 36 8.37 -36.95 -17.15
CA LEU A 36 7.08 -36.68 -17.81
C LEU A 36 5.98 -37.70 -17.43
N LYS A 37 6.35 -38.95 -17.10
CA LYS A 37 5.43 -40.02 -16.68
C LYS A 37 4.34 -39.62 -15.67
N PRO A 38 4.61 -38.85 -14.59
CA PRO A 38 3.57 -38.48 -13.61
C PRO A 38 2.56 -37.41 -14.07
N TYR A 39 2.74 -36.78 -15.25
CA TYR A 39 1.90 -35.67 -15.73
C TYR A 39 1.05 -36.00 -16.97
N VAL A 40 1.29 -37.14 -17.63
CA VAL A 40 0.62 -37.56 -18.88
C VAL A 40 -0.57 -38.53 -18.71
N PRO A 41 -0.57 -39.52 -17.79
CA PRO A 41 -1.63 -40.53 -17.75
C PRO A 41 -2.89 -40.06 -17.02
N ASP A 42 -2.74 -39.26 -15.97
CA ASP A 42 -3.84 -38.70 -15.18
C ASP A 42 -3.82 -37.18 -15.29
N ALA A 43 -4.84 -36.61 -15.95
CA ALA A 43 -5.13 -35.17 -15.96
C ALA A 43 -5.70 -34.68 -14.61
N THR A 44 -5.12 -35.15 -13.51
CA THR A 44 -5.41 -34.73 -12.13
C THR A 44 -4.39 -33.72 -11.61
N LYS A 45 -3.27 -33.57 -12.31
CA LYS A 45 -2.22 -32.59 -12.04
C LYS A 45 -2.10 -31.64 -13.22
N ASP A 46 -2.94 -30.60 -13.20
CA ASP A 46 -2.92 -29.49 -14.17
C ASP A 46 -1.68 -28.58 -14.04
N VAL A 47 -0.61 -29.06 -13.42
CA VAL A 47 0.59 -28.32 -13.04
C VAL A 47 1.83 -29.17 -13.32
N ILE A 48 2.74 -28.64 -14.13
CA ILE A 48 4.02 -29.28 -14.50
C ILE A 48 5.19 -28.30 -14.28
N PRO A 49 6.40 -28.79 -13.92
CA PRO A 49 7.59 -27.95 -13.86
C PRO A 49 7.97 -27.41 -15.24
N TYR A 50 8.21 -26.11 -15.32
CA TYR A 50 8.65 -25.44 -16.54
C TYR A 50 9.96 -26.00 -17.08
N SER A 51 10.88 -26.45 -16.21
CA SER A 51 12.15 -27.06 -16.58
C SER A 51 11.99 -28.29 -17.48
N THR A 52 11.02 -29.15 -17.20
CA THR A 52 10.78 -30.38 -17.97
C THR A 52 10.25 -30.05 -19.37
N LEU A 53 9.31 -29.10 -19.47
CA LEU A 53 8.82 -28.57 -20.76
C LEU A 53 9.93 -27.86 -21.56
N LEU A 54 10.78 -27.10 -20.88
CA LEU A 54 11.93 -26.44 -21.48
C LEU A 54 12.92 -27.47 -22.04
N ALA A 55 13.25 -28.50 -21.26
CA ALA A 55 14.13 -29.59 -21.68
C ALA A 55 13.57 -30.36 -22.89
N ILE A 56 12.26 -30.63 -22.93
CA ILE A 56 11.57 -31.19 -24.10
C ILE A 56 11.71 -30.26 -25.33
N SER A 57 11.50 -28.96 -25.14
CA SER A 57 11.62 -27.96 -26.22
C SER A 57 13.05 -27.72 -26.71
N GLN A 58 14.07 -28.01 -25.88
CA GLN A 58 15.47 -28.02 -26.27
C GLN A 58 15.82 -29.32 -27.00
N TRP A 59 15.36 -30.47 -26.48
CA TRP A 59 15.57 -31.78 -27.10
C TRP A 59 14.98 -31.85 -28.50
N SER A 60 13.76 -31.34 -28.72
CA SER A 60 13.13 -31.30 -30.05
C SER A 60 13.91 -30.48 -31.09
N ARG A 61 14.75 -29.53 -30.64
CA ARG A 61 15.63 -28.74 -31.53
C ARG A 61 16.91 -29.50 -31.93
N THR A 62 17.33 -30.50 -31.15
CA THR A 62 18.53 -31.31 -31.44
C THR A 62 18.35 -32.15 -32.71
N THR A 63 19.47 -32.51 -33.34
CA THR A 63 19.49 -33.40 -34.52
C THR A 63 18.95 -34.80 -34.20
N GLU A 64 19.20 -35.31 -32.99
CA GLU A 64 18.65 -36.59 -32.52
C GLU A 64 17.13 -36.54 -32.32
N GLY A 65 16.63 -35.50 -31.66
CA GLY A 65 15.19 -35.29 -31.46
C GLY A 65 14.45 -35.22 -32.78
N LYS A 66 14.92 -34.38 -33.71
CA LYS A 66 14.38 -34.28 -35.07
C LYS A 66 14.37 -35.63 -35.80
N LYS A 67 15.46 -36.38 -35.77
CA LYS A 67 15.60 -37.70 -36.42
C LYS A 67 14.74 -38.79 -35.76
N LYS A 68 14.38 -38.66 -34.48
CA LYS A 68 13.44 -39.56 -33.79
C LYS A 68 11.98 -39.19 -34.10
N LEU A 69 11.64 -37.91 -34.09
CA LEU A 69 10.30 -37.41 -34.42
C LEU A 69 9.95 -37.72 -35.88
N SER A 70 10.84 -37.41 -36.82
CA SER A 70 10.61 -37.64 -38.26
C SER A 70 10.46 -39.11 -38.67
N LYS A 71 10.75 -40.07 -37.78
CA LYS A 71 10.52 -41.51 -38.01
C LYS A 71 9.10 -41.95 -37.69
N ARG A 72 8.34 -41.17 -36.90
CA ARG A 72 7.00 -41.53 -36.41
C ARG A 72 5.98 -40.57 -37.00
N THR A 73 5.74 -40.68 -38.30
CA THR A 73 4.65 -39.97 -39.00
C THR A 73 3.32 -40.24 -38.25
N PRO A 74 2.55 -39.22 -37.84
CA PRO A 74 2.54 -37.83 -38.34
C PRO A 74 3.08 -36.75 -37.35
N LEU A 75 4.05 -37.05 -36.47
CA LEU A 75 4.59 -36.04 -35.55
C LEU A 75 5.55 -35.05 -36.24
N ASP A 76 5.17 -33.78 -36.32
CA ASP A 76 6.09 -32.70 -36.75
C ASP A 76 6.97 -32.24 -35.58
N SER A 77 8.21 -31.85 -35.88
CA SER A 77 9.15 -31.29 -34.90
C SER A 77 8.81 -29.85 -34.50
N SER A 78 8.12 -29.07 -35.34
CA SER A 78 7.74 -27.69 -35.06
C SER A 78 6.83 -27.57 -33.84
N ASP A 79 5.84 -28.46 -33.74
CA ASP A 79 4.87 -28.51 -32.64
C ASP A 79 5.56 -28.57 -31.27
N TYR A 80 6.70 -29.27 -31.19
CA TYR A 80 7.46 -29.47 -29.95
C TYR A 80 8.54 -28.41 -29.71
N MET A 81 8.82 -27.50 -30.66
CA MET A 81 9.85 -26.46 -30.49
C MET A 81 9.40 -25.30 -29.60
N MET A 82 8.09 -25.09 -29.45
CA MET A 82 7.49 -23.98 -28.70
C MET A 82 6.58 -24.43 -27.54
N VAL A 83 6.59 -25.72 -27.16
CA VAL A 83 5.78 -26.23 -26.03
C VAL A 83 6.03 -25.48 -24.72
N SER A 84 7.27 -25.05 -24.46
CA SER A 84 7.63 -24.22 -23.30
C SER A 84 7.14 -22.76 -23.39
N LEU A 85 6.68 -22.29 -24.55
CA LEU A 85 6.03 -20.97 -24.72
C LEU A 85 4.50 -21.08 -24.78
N LEU A 86 3.96 -22.22 -25.21
CA LEU A 86 2.52 -22.51 -25.16
C LEU A 86 2.04 -22.95 -23.78
N ALA A 87 2.93 -23.46 -22.93
CA ALA A 87 2.58 -23.89 -21.59
C ALA A 87 2.19 -22.70 -20.71
N GLY A 88 0.92 -22.67 -20.34
CA GLY A 88 0.32 -21.81 -19.31
C GLY A 88 0.22 -20.34 -19.68
N THR A 89 -1.01 -19.86 -19.83
CA THR A 89 -1.33 -18.43 -19.61
C THR A 89 -1.22 -18.04 -18.13
N THR A 90 -1.22 -19.04 -17.24
CA THR A 90 -1.16 -18.92 -15.78
C THR A 90 0.18 -19.43 -15.23
N THR A 91 1.08 -18.51 -14.91
CA THR A 91 2.32 -18.83 -14.18
C THR A 91 2.05 -18.95 -12.69
N SER A 92 2.45 -20.06 -12.06
CA SER A 92 2.24 -20.34 -10.63
C SER A 92 0.76 -20.29 -10.20
N PRO A 93 -0.11 -21.21 -10.68
CA PRO A 93 -1.51 -21.29 -10.23
C PRO A 93 -1.65 -21.53 -8.71
N GLU A 94 -0.66 -22.15 -8.08
CA GLU A 94 -0.58 -22.36 -6.62
C GLU A 94 -0.27 -21.07 -5.84
N ARG A 95 0.11 -19.98 -6.50
CA ARG A 95 0.52 -18.73 -5.86
C ARG A 95 -0.71 -17.94 -5.43
N ASN A 96 -1.16 -18.21 -4.21
CA ASN A 96 -2.12 -17.36 -3.49
C ASN A 96 -1.54 -15.96 -3.29
N TYR A 97 -1.83 -15.05 -4.23
CA TYR A 97 -1.68 -13.62 -4.02
C TYR A 97 -2.65 -13.24 -2.87
N GLY A 98 -2.09 -12.82 -1.74
CA GLY A 98 -2.88 -12.51 -0.55
C GLY A 98 -3.93 -11.42 -0.81
N SER A 99 -4.94 -11.36 0.07
CA SER A 99 -6.05 -10.41 -0.07
C SER A 99 -5.54 -8.98 -0.33
N TYR A 100 -5.94 -8.41 -1.47
CA TYR A 100 -5.55 -7.06 -1.85
C TYR A 100 -6.17 -6.04 -0.88
N VAL A 101 -5.31 -5.38 -0.10
CA VAL A 101 -5.71 -4.23 0.71
C VAL A 101 -5.49 -2.97 -0.13
N PRO A 102 -6.55 -2.25 -0.52
CA PRO A 102 -6.39 -1.02 -1.29
C PRO A 102 -5.63 0.04 -0.47
N PRO A 103 -4.85 0.93 -1.12
CA PRO A 103 -4.29 2.10 -0.46
C PRO A 103 -5.38 2.92 0.25
N PRO A 104 -5.15 3.41 1.47
CA PRO A 104 -6.13 4.21 2.19
C PRO A 104 -6.45 5.50 1.43
N GLU A 105 -7.72 5.88 1.42
CA GLU A 105 -8.18 7.09 0.73
C GLU A 105 -7.50 8.36 1.29
N PRO A 106 -7.24 9.38 0.46
CA PRO A 106 -6.54 10.59 0.89
C PRO A 106 -7.29 11.34 2.01
N GLU A 107 -8.62 11.21 2.08
CA GLU A 107 -9.44 11.77 3.15
C GLU A 107 -9.17 11.09 4.51
N GLU A 108 -9.01 9.76 4.54
CA GLU A 108 -8.65 9.05 5.77
C GLU A 108 -7.24 9.43 6.24
N LEU A 109 -6.29 9.56 5.32
CA LEU A 109 -4.92 9.98 5.63
C LEU A 109 -4.91 11.40 6.22
N ALA A 110 -5.65 12.34 5.63
CA ALA A 110 -5.80 13.69 6.16
C ALA A 110 -6.50 13.72 7.53
N ALA A 111 -7.48 12.84 7.76
CA ALA A 111 -8.16 12.71 9.05
C ALA A 111 -7.23 12.15 10.15
N ARG A 112 -6.38 11.16 9.82
CA ARG A 112 -5.36 10.61 10.74
C ARG A 112 -4.33 11.67 11.12
N GLN A 113 -3.74 12.36 10.15
CA GLN A 113 -2.79 13.44 10.39
C GLN A 113 -3.34 14.58 11.26
N LYS A 114 -4.64 14.90 11.13
CA LYS A 114 -5.30 15.90 12.00
C LYS A 114 -5.39 15.43 13.47
N ARG A 115 -5.67 14.14 13.71
CA ARG A 115 -5.71 13.55 15.06
C ARG A 115 -4.31 13.51 15.68
N GLU A 116 -3.32 13.02 14.93
CA GLU A 116 -1.91 12.98 15.35
C GLU A 116 -1.42 14.37 15.80
N ARG A 117 -1.70 15.42 15.02
CA ARG A 117 -1.36 16.80 15.41
C ARG A 117 -2.05 17.25 16.70
N GLN A 118 -3.33 16.92 16.88
CA GLN A 118 -4.08 17.26 18.10
C GLN A 118 -3.50 16.55 19.33
N GLU A 119 -3.18 15.26 19.22
CA GLU A 119 -2.54 14.48 20.29
C GLU A 119 -1.17 15.07 20.67
N ILE A 120 -0.33 15.38 19.67
CA ILE A 120 0.97 16.04 19.87
C ILE A 120 0.81 17.38 20.59
N THR A 121 -0.14 18.24 20.17
CA THR A 121 -0.37 19.53 20.82
C THR A 121 -0.88 19.40 22.26
N ALA A 122 -1.69 18.38 22.55
CA ALA A 122 -2.19 18.14 23.92
C ALA A 122 -1.04 17.73 24.86
N ILE A 123 -0.14 16.85 24.40
CA ILE A 123 1.05 16.44 25.16
C ILE A 123 1.98 17.65 25.41
N LEU A 124 2.23 18.47 24.38
CA LEU A 124 3.03 19.69 24.50
C LEU A 124 2.42 20.68 25.51
N ASN A 125 1.10 20.89 25.49
CA ASN A 125 0.42 21.77 26.45
C ASN A 125 0.58 21.26 27.89
N GLY A 126 0.30 19.97 28.13
CA GLY A 126 0.45 19.38 29.47
C GLY A 126 1.88 19.45 30.00
N LEU A 127 2.89 19.17 29.16
CA LEU A 127 4.30 19.35 29.54
C LEU A 127 4.61 20.81 29.90
N LEU A 128 4.15 21.77 29.09
CA LEU A 128 4.42 23.19 29.31
C LEU A 128 3.71 23.71 30.58
N SER A 129 2.51 23.23 30.91
CA SER A 129 1.84 23.45 32.19
C SER A 129 2.69 22.97 33.38
N ILE A 130 3.18 21.72 33.33
CA ILE A 130 3.97 21.11 34.42
C ILE A 130 5.28 21.86 34.63
N PHE A 131 6.03 22.13 33.56
CA PHE A 131 7.28 22.89 33.64
C PHE A 131 7.05 24.35 34.09
N GLY A 132 6.01 25.00 33.58
CA GLY A 132 5.66 26.38 33.95
C GLY A 132 5.36 26.52 35.44
N VAL A 133 4.53 25.65 36.01
CA VAL A 133 4.18 25.68 37.44
C VAL A 133 5.36 25.29 38.32
N GLY A 134 6.14 24.27 37.94
CA GLY A 134 7.34 23.87 38.68
C GLY A 134 8.41 24.99 38.69
N PHE A 135 8.66 25.62 37.54
CA PHE A 135 9.60 26.74 37.42
C PHE A 135 9.12 27.99 38.18
N ALA A 136 7.84 28.34 38.07
CA ALA A 136 7.26 29.47 38.80
C ALA A 136 7.35 29.25 40.34
N THR A 137 7.10 28.04 40.81
CA THR A 137 7.19 27.68 42.23
C THR A 137 8.63 27.71 42.73
N TRP A 138 9.58 27.22 41.93
CA TRP A 138 11.02 27.30 42.23
C TRP A 138 11.50 28.77 42.29
N TRP A 139 11.11 29.60 41.32
CA TRP A 139 11.44 31.02 41.26
C TRP A 139 10.83 31.84 42.40
N ALA A 140 9.57 31.56 42.77
CA ALA A 140 8.94 32.16 43.95
C ALA A 140 9.69 31.77 45.23
N GLY A 141 10.04 30.49 45.39
CA GLY A 141 10.87 30.00 46.48
C GLY A 141 12.26 30.66 46.54
N ASP A 142 12.78 31.11 45.39
CA ASP A 142 14.01 31.90 45.34
C ASP A 142 13.86 33.26 46.04
N LYS A 143 12.85 34.04 45.63
CA LYS A 143 12.54 35.35 46.23
C LYS A 143 12.24 35.26 47.73
N LEU A 144 11.60 34.18 48.17
CA LEU A 144 11.24 33.92 49.58
C LEU A 144 12.43 33.44 50.46
N HIS A 145 13.66 33.35 49.92
CA HIS A 145 14.87 32.97 50.67
C HIS A 145 14.77 31.61 51.41
N TRP A 146 13.89 30.71 50.95
CA TRP A 146 13.74 29.38 51.55
C TRP A 146 14.98 28.51 51.36
N LYS A 147 15.25 27.59 52.30
CA LYS A 147 16.33 26.61 52.16
C LYS A 147 16.12 25.75 50.90
N ASN A 148 17.17 25.50 50.12
CA ASN A 148 17.09 24.80 48.82
C ASN A 148 16.26 23.51 48.83
N HIS A 149 16.37 22.70 49.89
CA HIS A 149 15.59 21.48 50.09
C HIS A 149 14.07 21.71 49.99
N TRP A 150 13.54 22.78 50.59
CA TRP A 150 12.11 23.11 50.55
C TRP A 150 11.66 23.63 49.17
N ARG A 151 12.53 24.38 48.47
CA ARG A 151 12.25 24.87 47.11
C ARG A 151 12.01 23.71 46.14
N VAL A 152 12.89 22.70 46.17
CA VAL A 152 12.80 21.53 45.30
C VAL A 152 11.58 20.67 45.65
N LEU A 153 11.32 20.43 46.94
CA LEU A 153 10.15 19.65 47.37
C LEU A 153 8.82 20.28 46.93
N LEU A 154 8.67 21.60 47.04
CA LEU A 154 7.44 22.30 46.65
C LEU A 154 7.30 22.44 45.12
N ALA A 155 8.40 22.62 44.39
CA ALA A 155 8.38 22.59 42.93
C ALA A 155 7.99 21.20 42.38
N LEU A 156 8.48 20.12 43.01
CA LEU A 156 8.11 18.75 42.64
C LEU A 156 6.65 18.44 43.01
N ALA A 157 6.21 18.81 44.22
CA ALA A 157 4.83 18.59 44.66
C ALA A 157 3.79 19.32 43.78
N SER A 158 4.05 20.58 43.42
CA SER A 158 3.18 21.35 42.52
C SER A 158 3.17 20.78 41.10
N ALA A 159 4.34 20.41 40.54
CA ALA A 159 4.43 19.72 39.26
C ALA A 159 3.66 18.39 39.24
N LEU A 160 3.72 17.60 40.33
CA LEU A 160 2.99 16.33 40.47
C LEU A 160 1.47 16.55 40.50
N ILE A 161 0.97 17.55 41.24
CA ILE A 161 -0.46 17.88 41.29
C ILE A 161 -0.97 18.27 39.89
N VAL A 162 -0.22 19.10 39.16
CA VAL A 162 -0.56 19.49 37.78
C VAL A 162 -0.54 18.28 36.85
N ALA A 163 0.47 17.40 36.95
CA ALA A 163 0.54 16.19 36.13
C ALA A 163 -0.66 15.25 36.35
N VAL A 164 -1.14 15.10 37.59
CA VAL A 164 -2.35 14.32 37.90
C VAL A 164 -3.61 14.99 37.33
N ALA A 165 -3.74 16.31 37.46
CA ALA A 165 -4.87 17.06 36.92
C ALA A 165 -4.97 16.99 35.39
N GLU A 166 -3.85 17.23 34.69
CA GLU A 166 -3.74 17.11 33.23
C GLU A 166 -3.99 15.66 32.76
N SER A 167 -3.50 14.66 33.50
CA SER A 167 -3.79 13.24 33.20
C SER A 167 -5.29 12.92 33.28
N GLY A 168 -5.99 13.44 34.29
CA GLY A 168 -7.44 13.29 34.42
C GLY A 168 -8.19 13.95 33.25
N LEU A 169 -7.79 15.17 32.88
CA LEU A 169 -8.39 15.90 31.74
C LEU A 169 -8.15 15.17 30.41
N PHE A 170 -6.94 14.62 30.20
CA PHE A 170 -6.59 13.83 29.01
C PHE A 170 -7.43 12.55 28.89
N ILE A 171 -7.68 11.85 30.01
CA ILE A 171 -8.55 10.66 30.04
C ILE A 171 -9.98 11.03 29.62
N ILE A 172 -10.53 12.13 30.13
CA ILE A 172 -11.88 12.61 29.76
C ILE A 172 -11.94 12.99 28.27
N TRP A 173 -10.92 13.68 27.77
CA TRP A 173 -10.82 14.05 26.34
C TRP A 173 -10.77 12.81 25.44
N ARG A 174 -9.93 11.82 25.77
CA ARG A 174 -9.80 10.56 25.03
C ARG A 174 -11.12 9.76 25.03
N SER A 175 -11.84 9.74 26.14
CA SER A 175 -13.17 9.11 26.27
C SER A 175 -14.24 9.79 25.38
N ARG A 176 -14.19 11.12 25.25
CA ARG A 176 -15.07 11.87 24.35
C ARG A 176 -14.75 11.63 22.87
N GLN A 177 -13.50 11.36 22.52
CA GLN A 177 -13.15 11.01 21.13
C GLN A 177 -13.63 9.62 20.72
N SER A 178 -13.43 8.59 21.57
CA SER A 178 -13.82 7.21 21.22
C SER A 178 -15.34 7.02 21.03
N SER A 179 -16.16 7.83 21.71
CA SER A 179 -17.63 7.79 21.60
C SER A 179 -18.19 8.50 20.35
N SER A 180 -17.38 9.27 19.62
CA SER A 180 -17.82 9.98 18.40
C SER A 180 -17.97 9.10 17.15
N GLY A 181 -17.32 7.93 17.13
CA GLY A 181 -17.25 7.06 15.93
C GLY A 181 -18.56 6.35 15.56
N THR A 182 -19.51 6.22 16.49
CA THR A 182 -20.67 5.30 16.33
C THR A 182 -21.96 6.00 15.86
N ARG A 183 -21.94 7.31 15.59
CA ARG A 183 -23.19 8.10 15.35
C ARG A 183 -23.42 8.69 13.95
N ILE A 184 -22.56 8.41 12.96
CA ILE A 184 -22.72 8.98 11.60
C ILE A 184 -22.70 7.90 10.49
N LYS A 185 -23.64 6.95 10.53
CA LYS A 185 -24.08 6.14 9.37
C LYS A 185 -25.58 5.84 9.39
N SER A 186 -26.43 6.86 9.60
CA SER A 186 -27.89 6.73 9.39
C SER A 186 -28.57 8.08 9.07
N ARG A 187 -28.39 8.58 7.84
CA ARG A 187 -29.44 9.28 7.09
C ARG A 187 -29.07 9.48 5.61
N SER A 188 -29.94 8.97 4.73
CA SER A 188 -30.21 9.39 3.33
C SER A 188 -29.03 9.92 2.49
N LYS A 189 -28.55 9.21 1.46
CA LYS A 189 -29.23 9.01 0.16
C LYS A 189 -30.08 10.21 -0.30
N ALA A 190 -29.48 11.10 -1.08
CA ALA A 190 -30.16 11.94 -2.06
C ALA A 190 -29.19 12.33 -3.20
N PRO A 191 -29.16 11.58 -4.33
CA PRO A 191 -28.44 12.01 -5.52
C PRO A 191 -29.30 13.04 -6.28
N GLY A 192 -29.03 14.33 -6.05
CA GLY A 192 -29.78 15.45 -6.65
C GLY A 192 -28.95 16.24 -7.65
N ALA A 193 -28.60 15.63 -8.79
CA ALA A 193 -27.90 16.35 -9.85
C ALA A 193 -28.80 17.43 -10.48
N ARG A 194 -28.49 18.71 -10.26
CA ARG A 194 -28.97 19.82 -11.12
C ARG A 194 -27.89 20.82 -11.45
N HIS A 195 -27.27 20.56 -12.60
CA HIS A 195 -26.60 21.53 -13.43
C HIS A 195 -27.58 22.66 -13.82
N LYS A 196 -27.30 23.91 -13.44
CA LYS A 196 -27.88 25.12 -14.04
C LYS A 196 -26.86 26.25 -13.82
N LYS A 197 -25.99 26.44 -14.80
CA LYS A 197 -26.06 27.49 -15.84
C LYS A 197 -25.90 28.89 -15.22
N ASP A 198 -24.67 29.35 -15.41
CA ASP A 198 -24.20 30.73 -15.44
C ASP A 198 -25.12 31.65 -16.27
N ASP A 199 -25.50 32.80 -15.69
CA ASP A 199 -26.07 33.97 -16.35
C ASP A 199 -25.86 35.20 -15.43
N ASN A 200 -24.76 35.91 -15.67
CA ASN A 200 -24.50 37.37 -15.70
C ASN A 200 -25.42 38.41 -14.98
N ASP A 201 -24.82 39.58 -14.70
CA ASP A 201 -25.39 40.86 -14.23
C ASP A 201 -25.95 40.91 -12.79
N GLY A 202 -25.79 41.98 -11.99
CA GLY A 202 -25.02 43.21 -12.18
C GLY A 202 -25.34 44.27 -11.11
N ASN A 203 -24.30 44.89 -10.53
CA ASN A 203 -24.22 46.23 -9.90
C ASN A 203 -25.33 46.79 -8.95
N GLU A 204 -24.94 47.10 -7.70
CA GLU A 204 -25.20 48.35 -6.90
C GLU A 204 -24.91 48.06 -5.40
N VAL A 205 -23.84 48.58 -4.77
CA VAL A 205 -23.53 49.96 -4.31
C VAL A 205 -24.22 50.34 -2.98
N GLY A 206 -23.43 50.77 -2.00
CA GLY A 206 -23.84 51.16 -0.63
C GLY A 206 -22.93 50.53 0.44
N ASP A 207 -21.63 50.84 0.46
CA ASP A 207 -21.02 52.01 1.12
C ASP A 207 -21.21 52.09 2.65
N SER A 208 -20.21 51.61 3.39
CA SER A 208 -19.90 52.05 4.75
C SER A 208 -18.39 52.00 5.02
N LYS A 209 -17.72 53.01 4.45
CA LYS A 209 -16.38 53.56 4.77
C LYS A 209 -15.77 53.27 6.18
N ILE A 210 -14.42 53.16 6.18
CA ILE A 210 -13.44 53.77 7.13
C ILE A 210 -13.37 53.14 8.53
N ASP A 211 -12.23 52.77 9.12
CA ASP A 211 -10.78 52.97 8.85
C ASP A 211 -10.00 51.91 9.69
N SER A 212 -8.69 51.64 9.61
CA SER A 212 -7.54 51.84 8.71
C SER A 212 -6.29 51.31 9.45
N ILE A 213 -5.13 51.25 8.76
CA ILE A 213 -3.76 50.96 9.29
C ILE A 213 -3.54 49.48 9.72
N VAL A 214 -2.46 48.75 9.41
CA VAL A 214 -1.26 48.87 8.52
C VAL A 214 -0.79 47.41 8.23
N HIS A 215 -0.46 46.99 6.99
CA HIS A 215 0.88 46.96 6.36
C HIS A 215 2.01 46.26 7.21
N SER A 216 2.92 45.44 6.66
CA SER A 216 3.19 45.09 5.27
C SER A 216 3.97 43.75 5.12
N SER A 217 3.60 42.98 4.09
CA SER A 217 4.45 42.29 3.08
C SER A 217 5.66 41.41 3.46
N GLU A 218 5.63 40.12 3.04
CA GLU A 218 6.54 39.64 1.98
C GLU A 218 6.05 38.34 1.28
N GLN A 219 6.56 38.17 0.06
CA GLN A 219 6.10 37.42 -1.11
C GLN A 219 6.10 35.87 -0.98
N MET A 220 5.13 35.14 -1.55
CA MET A 220 4.91 34.84 -2.98
C MET A 220 6.01 33.99 -3.68
N LYS A 221 5.76 32.67 -3.82
CA LYS A 221 6.11 31.90 -5.02
C LYS A 221 5.26 30.62 -5.13
N SER A 222 4.57 30.48 -6.25
CA SER A 222 3.75 29.31 -6.61
C SER A 222 4.10 28.88 -8.07
N PRO A 223 3.62 27.73 -8.58
CA PRO A 223 4.48 26.85 -9.36
C PRO A 223 4.43 27.05 -10.88
N THR A 224 5.57 26.90 -11.55
CA THR A 224 5.65 26.84 -13.02
C THR A 224 5.44 25.41 -13.53
N SER A 225 4.35 25.23 -14.27
CA SER A 225 4.06 24.05 -15.09
C SER A 225 5.09 23.87 -16.22
N ASN A 226 5.42 22.61 -16.54
CA ASN A 226 6.20 22.27 -17.73
C ASN A 226 5.54 21.10 -18.48
N LEU A 227 4.61 21.46 -19.37
CA LEU A 227 4.00 20.55 -20.35
C LEU A 227 5.00 20.27 -21.47
N ARG A 228 5.65 19.10 -21.45
CA ARG A 228 6.54 18.68 -22.55
C ARG A 228 5.76 17.87 -23.59
N GLN A 229 5.09 18.58 -24.50
CA GLN A 229 4.66 17.97 -25.77
C GLN A 229 5.89 17.45 -26.52
N ARG A 230 5.84 16.22 -27.01
CA ARG A 230 6.72 15.73 -28.08
C ARG A 230 5.83 15.22 -29.19
N ARG A 231 5.88 15.90 -30.34
CA ARG A 231 5.16 15.49 -31.55
C ARG A 231 5.81 14.25 -32.18
N LEU A 232 4.96 13.59 -32.98
CA LEU A 232 5.24 12.75 -34.15
C LEU A 232 6.59 13.06 -34.81
#